data_AF-A0A7U9CQS6-F1
#
_entry.id   AF-A0A7U9CQS6-F1
#
_cell.length_a   1.000
_cell.length_b   1.000
_cell.length_c   1.000
_cell.angle_alpha   90.00
_cell.angle_beta   90.00
_cell.angle_gamma   90.00
#
_symmetry.space_group_name_H-M   'P 1'
#
loop_
_entity.id
_entity.type
_entity.pdbx_description
1 polymer ?
#
loop_
_entity_poly.entity_id
_entity_poly.type
_entity_poly.pdbx_seq_one_letter_code
_entity_poly.pdbx_strand_id
1 'polypeptide(L)'
;MPDARFIRLFLWWKNGTGRTDIDLSAAFFDADFVFKQTVAYYNLKDFGGCHSGDITDAPDGASEFIDLDVDALVDRGIRYVVTSINSYTTQPYCDLPECFAGWMARTDTASGEVFEPRTVFDRVDIASDTIICLPFVMDLQERRTIWADLGLTSSPRWNNVGNNLSGVSLMLRALVHTPRPDLATLFDLHVRARGERVASPEQANAVFAPEQGITPFDTDLIRSQFL
;
A
#
# COMPACT_ATOMS: atom_id res chain seq x y z
N MET A 1 7.52 -4.26 5.70
CA MET A 1 6.51 -4.10 6.77
C MET A 1 7.27 -3.84 8.07
N PRO A 2 6.78 -2.97 8.98
CA PRO A 2 7.43 -2.81 10.28
C PRO A 2 7.43 -4.13 11.05
N ASP A 3 8.48 -4.35 11.87
CA ASP A 3 8.48 -5.49 12.79
C ASP A 3 7.63 -5.19 14.04
N ALA A 4 6.32 -5.24 13.86
CA ALA A 4 5.33 -5.00 14.92
C ALA A 4 4.19 -6.03 14.82
N ARG A 5 3.52 -6.26 15.95
CA ARG A 5 2.28 -7.06 16.01
C ARG A 5 1.09 -6.28 15.46
N PHE A 6 1.01 -4.99 15.77
CA PHE A 6 -0.10 -4.15 15.35
C PHE A 6 0.35 -3.20 14.25
N ILE A 7 -0.45 -3.12 13.20
CA ILE A 7 -0.27 -2.19 12.10
C ILE A 7 -1.53 -1.36 11.98
N ARG A 8 -1.40 -0.04 11.94
CA ARG A 8 -2.51 0.86 11.66
C ARG A 8 -2.37 1.37 10.23
N LEU A 9 -3.33 1.02 9.38
CA LEU A 9 -3.55 1.69 8.10
C LEU A 9 -4.18 3.04 8.38
N PHE A 10 -3.82 4.05 7.59
CA PHE A 10 -4.44 5.36 7.66
C PHE A 10 -4.75 5.90 6.27
N LEU A 11 -5.78 6.72 6.21
CA LEU A 11 -6.19 7.53 5.07
C LEU A 11 -6.39 8.95 5.58
N TRP A 12 -5.92 9.93 4.82
CA TRP A 12 -6.22 11.34 5.00
C TRP A 12 -6.73 11.91 3.69
N TRP A 13 -7.75 12.75 3.75
CA TRP A 13 -8.21 13.55 2.61
C TRP A 13 -8.81 14.86 3.08
N LYS A 14 -8.93 15.79 2.14
CA LYS A 14 -9.67 17.04 2.32
C LYS A 14 -10.65 17.26 1.17
N ASN A 15 -11.80 17.86 1.48
CA ASN A 15 -12.80 18.20 0.48
C ASN A 15 -12.19 18.95 -0.70
N GLY A 16 -12.57 18.54 -1.92
CA GLY A 16 -12.28 19.26 -3.14
C GLY A 16 -13.25 20.44 -3.34
N THR A 17 -13.83 20.55 -4.53
CA THR A 17 -14.81 21.60 -4.86
C THR A 17 -16.14 21.45 -4.10
N GLY A 18 -16.38 20.31 -3.46
CA GLY A 18 -17.55 20.04 -2.63
C GLY A 18 -17.27 18.92 -1.62
N ARG A 19 -18.33 18.48 -0.92
CA ARG A 19 -18.24 17.36 0.03
C ARG A 19 -17.61 16.15 -0.65
N THR A 20 -16.53 15.66 -0.07
CA THR A 20 -15.77 14.52 -0.57
C THR A 20 -15.73 13.45 0.51
N ASP A 21 -16.13 12.24 0.11
CA ASP A 21 -16.25 11.06 0.94
C ASP A 21 -15.30 10.00 0.38
N ILE A 22 -14.21 9.72 1.10
CA ILE A 22 -13.18 8.77 0.71
C ILE A 22 -13.11 7.68 1.76
N ASP A 23 -13.44 6.45 1.36
CA ASP A 23 -13.45 5.30 2.24
C ASP A 23 -12.08 4.63 2.30
N LEU A 24 -11.67 4.20 3.50
CA LEU A 24 -10.62 3.22 3.71
C LEU A 24 -11.22 1.81 3.85
N SER A 25 -10.56 0.80 3.28
CA SER A 25 -10.97 -0.60 3.43
C SER A 25 -9.78 -1.55 3.38
N ALA A 26 -9.90 -2.67 4.09
CA ALA A 26 -8.92 -3.76 4.10
C ALA A 26 -9.61 -5.08 3.74
N ALA A 27 -9.21 -5.69 2.62
CA ALA A 27 -9.72 -6.99 2.18
C ALA A 27 -8.70 -8.10 2.51
N PHE A 28 -9.19 -9.18 3.11
CA PHE A 28 -8.39 -10.29 3.61
C PHE A 28 -8.47 -11.50 2.69
N PHE A 29 -7.32 -12.08 2.37
CA PHE A 29 -7.19 -13.27 1.53
C PHE A 29 -6.31 -14.31 2.19
N ASP A 30 -6.60 -15.59 1.94
CA ASP A 30 -5.74 -16.70 2.34
C ASP A 30 -4.54 -16.90 1.39
N ALA A 31 -3.74 -17.93 1.66
CA ALA A 31 -2.59 -18.28 0.84
C ALA A 31 -2.92 -18.71 -0.60
N ASP A 32 -4.17 -19.12 -0.85
CA ASP A 32 -4.67 -19.53 -2.17
C ASP A 32 -5.36 -18.36 -2.91
N PHE A 33 -5.19 -17.12 -2.42
CA PHE A 33 -5.77 -15.89 -2.97
C PHE A 33 -7.31 -15.87 -2.94
N VAL A 34 -7.92 -16.65 -2.06
CA VAL A 34 -9.37 -16.66 -1.86
C VAL A 34 -9.76 -15.58 -0.87
N PHE A 35 -10.69 -14.71 -1.27
CA PHE A 35 -11.24 -13.68 -0.39
C PHE A 35 -11.95 -14.31 0.80
N LYS A 36 -11.68 -13.81 2.00
CA LYS A 36 -12.28 -14.26 3.26
C LYS A 36 -13.25 -13.25 3.83
N GLN A 37 -12.83 -11.99 3.94
CA GLN A 37 -13.60 -10.94 4.58
C GLN A 37 -13.02 -9.56 4.26
N THR A 38 -13.80 -8.52 4.48
CA THR A 38 -13.37 -7.11 4.46
C THR A 38 -13.61 -6.45 5.82
N VAL A 39 -12.73 -5.54 6.22
CA VAL A 39 -13.02 -4.50 7.23
C VAL A 39 -13.14 -3.17 6.50
N ALA A 40 -14.27 -2.48 6.72
CA ALA A 40 -14.69 -1.27 6.01
C ALA A 40 -15.79 -0.55 6.82
N TYR A 41 -16.28 0.60 6.35
CA TYR A 41 -17.35 1.37 6.99
C TYR A 41 -18.61 0.53 7.33
N TYR A 42 -18.98 -0.45 6.50
CA TYR A 42 -20.14 -1.34 6.72
C TYR A 42 -19.80 -2.62 7.53
N ASN A 43 -18.52 -2.88 7.82
CA ASN A 43 -18.07 -3.99 8.66
C ASN A 43 -16.87 -3.56 9.51
N LEU A 44 -17.17 -2.88 10.62
CA LEU A 44 -16.16 -2.15 11.39
C LEU A 44 -15.16 -3.05 12.13
N LYS A 45 -15.44 -4.34 12.33
CA LYS A 45 -14.52 -5.23 13.06
C LYS A 45 -14.70 -6.68 12.67
N ASP A 46 -13.63 -7.32 12.18
CA ASP A 46 -13.63 -8.75 11.88
C ASP A 46 -12.19 -9.30 11.76
N PHE A 47 -11.99 -10.60 11.96
CA PHE A 47 -10.72 -11.35 11.80
C PHE A 47 -9.45 -10.83 12.53
N GLY A 48 -9.52 -9.71 13.26
CA GLY A 48 -8.35 -9.02 13.80
C GLY A 48 -8.13 -7.62 13.21
N GLY A 49 -8.97 -7.19 12.28
CA GLY A 49 -9.07 -5.81 11.82
C GLY A 49 -10.14 -5.00 12.58
N CYS A 50 -9.91 -3.71 12.80
CA CYS A 50 -10.85 -2.77 13.42
C CYS A 50 -10.79 -1.39 12.73
N HIS A 51 -11.91 -0.94 12.18
CA HIS A 51 -12.09 0.37 11.56
C HIS A 51 -12.40 1.45 12.62
N SER A 52 -11.93 2.68 12.41
CA SER A 52 -12.18 3.81 13.31
C SER A 52 -13.61 4.37 13.28
N GLY A 53 -14.45 3.88 12.37
CA GLY A 53 -15.72 4.53 11.98
C GLY A 53 -15.61 5.22 10.61
N ASP A 54 -16.72 5.78 10.17
CA ASP A 54 -16.96 6.35 8.83
C ASP A 54 -17.06 7.88 8.93
N ILE A 55 -16.21 8.60 8.19
CA ILE A 55 -16.26 10.06 8.09
C ILE A 55 -16.62 10.45 6.66
N THR A 56 -17.75 11.11 6.46
CA THR A 56 -18.29 11.39 5.12
C THR A 56 -18.10 12.83 4.63
N ASP A 57 -17.51 13.71 5.44
CA ASP A 57 -17.31 15.14 5.13
C ASP A 57 -16.02 15.67 5.79
N ALA A 58 -15.12 16.23 4.98
CA ALA A 58 -13.77 16.61 5.39
C ALA A 58 -13.39 18.05 4.98
N PRO A 59 -14.13 19.10 5.43
CA PRO A 59 -13.87 20.48 5.00
C PRO A 59 -12.48 20.98 5.40
N ASP A 60 -12.02 20.62 6.59
CA ASP A 60 -10.68 20.93 7.12
C ASP A 60 -9.72 19.74 7.03
N GLY A 61 -10.16 18.67 6.35
CA GLY A 61 -9.49 17.39 6.30
C GLY A 61 -10.00 16.39 7.35
N ALA A 62 -9.89 15.10 7.04
CA ALA A 62 -10.34 14.00 7.89
C ALA A 62 -9.38 12.82 7.78
N SER A 63 -9.48 11.88 8.73
CA SER A 63 -8.76 10.62 8.66
C SER A 63 -9.59 9.44 9.07
N GLU A 64 -9.35 8.33 8.38
CA GLU A 64 -9.81 7.00 8.77
C GLU A 64 -8.63 6.09 9.06
N PHE A 65 -8.88 5.12 9.94
CA PHE A 65 -7.87 4.17 10.38
C PHE A 65 -8.43 2.76 10.38
N ILE A 66 -7.58 1.80 10.03
CA ILE A 66 -7.83 0.37 10.25
C ILE A 66 -6.66 -0.21 11.03
N ASP A 67 -6.93 -0.63 12.26
CA ASP A 67 -5.98 -1.40 13.06
C ASP A 67 -6.02 -2.87 12.67
N LEU A 68 -4.85 -3.47 12.48
CA LEU A 68 -4.64 -4.87 12.14
C LEU A 68 -3.81 -5.53 13.25
N ASP A 69 -4.36 -6.54 13.92
CA ASP A 69 -3.60 -7.49 14.75
C ASP A 69 -3.04 -8.58 13.83
N VAL A 70 -1.76 -8.47 13.47
CA VAL A 70 -1.10 -9.33 12.48
C VAL A 70 -1.11 -10.78 12.94
N ASP A 71 -0.85 -11.04 14.22
CA ASP A 71 -0.83 -12.40 14.78
C ASP A 71 -2.23 -13.02 14.68
N ALA A 72 -3.25 -12.26 15.08
CA ALA A 72 -4.64 -12.71 15.04
C ALA A 72 -5.17 -12.99 13.62
N LEU A 73 -4.68 -12.24 12.63
CA LEU A 73 -5.00 -12.45 11.21
C LEU A 73 -4.33 -13.73 10.69
N VAL A 74 -3.04 -13.91 10.99
CA VAL A 74 -2.27 -15.11 10.60
C VAL A 74 -2.86 -16.37 11.22
N ASP A 75 -3.21 -16.33 12.50
CA ASP A 75 -3.85 -17.45 13.22
C ASP A 75 -5.20 -17.87 12.59
N ARG A 76 -5.89 -16.94 11.93
CA ARG A 76 -7.14 -17.20 11.19
C ARG A 76 -6.92 -17.59 9.74
N GLY A 77 -5.67 -17.84 9.33
CA GLY A 77 -5.32 -18.25 7.98
C GLY A 77 -5.32 -17.12 6.95
N ILE A 78 -5.32 -15.86 7.38
CA ILE A 78 -5.14 -14.72 6.48
C ILE A 78 -3.65 -14.59 6.16
N ARG A 79 -3.35 -14.53 4.86
CA ARG A 79 -1.99 -14.27 4.38
C ARG A 79 -1.84 -12.87 3.81
N TYR A 80 -2.82 -12.40 3.05
CA TYR A 80 -2.73 -11.13 2.35
C TYR A 80 -3.79 -10.15 2.85
N VAL A 81 -3.37 -8.91 3.04
CA VAL A 81 -4.26 -7.76 3.28
C VAL A 81 -4.11 -6.81 2.09
N VAL A 82 -5.17 -6.66 1.31
CA VAL A 82 -5.24 -5.68 0.21
C VAL A 82 -5.88 -4.42 0.76
N THR A 83 -5.15 -3.31 0.72
CA THR A 83 -5.71 -2.00 1.07
C THR A 83 -6.46 -1.45 -0.12
N SER A 84 -7.66 -0.94 0.10
CA SER A 84 -8.51 -0.34 -0.91
C SER A 84 -8.97 1.03 -0.43
N ILE A 85 -8.87 2.00 -1.32
CA ILE A 85 -9.32 3.37 -1.11
C ILE A 85 -10.34 3.66 -2.19
N ASN A 86 -11.47 4.24 -1.81
CA ASN A 86 -12.62 4.42 -2.71
C ASN A 86 -13.19 5.83 -2.54
N SER A 87 -13.38 6.53 -3.65
CA SER A 87 -14.08 7.82 -3.69
C SER A 87 -15.58 7.57 -3.82
N TYR A 88 -16.28 7.55 -2.68
CA TYR A 88 -17.72 7.27 -2.63
C TYR A 88 -18.54 8.35 -3.34
N THR A 89 -18.13 9.61 -3.20
CA THR A 89 -18.73 10.75 -3.91
C THR A 89 -18.19 10.95 -5.33
N THR A 90 -17.40 10.00 -5.85
CA THR A 90 -16.99 9.89 -7.26
C THR A 90 -16.04 10.94 -7.82
N GLN A 91 -15.38 11.73 -6.96
CA GLN A 91 -14.31 12.64 -7.39
C GLN A 91 -13.05 11.83 -7.74
N PRO A 92 -12.38 12.13 -8.86
CA PRO A 92 -11.05 11.58 -9.11
C PRO A 92 -10.06 12.15 -8.08
N TYR A 93 -9.07 11.36 -7.68
CA TYR A 93 -8.13 11.78 -6.63
C TYR A 93 -7.30 13.00 -7.02
N CYS A 94 -7.00 13.17 -8.31
CA CYS A 94 -6.27 14.32 -8.83
C CYS A 94 -6.96 15.68 -8.61
N ASP A 95 -8.28 15.67 -8.35
CA ASP A 95 -9.06 16.89 -8.10
C ASP A 95 -9.09 17.27 -6.60
N LEU A 96 -8.55 16.40 -5.73
CA LEU A 96 -8.51 16.64 -4.29
C LEU A 96 -7.27 17.47 -3.91
N PRO A 97 -7.40 18.45 -3.02
CA PRO A 97 -6.25 19.25 -2.57
C PRO A 97 -5.24 18.39 -1.80
N GLU A 98 -5.73 17.44 -1.01
CA GLU A 98 -4.91 16.49 -0.26
C GLU A 98 -5.63 15.13 -0.23
N CYS A 99 -4.92 14.08 -0.59
CA CYS A 99 -5.35 12.70 -0.42
C CYS A 99 -4.11 11.79 -0.33
N PHE A 100 -3.92 11.12 0.81
CA PHE A 100 -2.80 10.22 1.01
C PHE A 100 -3.16 9.11 1.98
N ALA A 101 -2.45 7.99 1.88
CA ALA A 101 -2.63 6.86 2.76
C ALA A 101 -1.29 6.26 3.15
N GLY A 102 -1.30 5.34 4.10
CA GLY A 102 -0.08 4.65 4.50
C GLY A 102 -0.32 3.70 5.65
N TRP A 103 0.77 3.32 6.30
CA TRP A 103 0.70 2.48 7.48
C TRP A 103 1.76 2.85 8.51
N MET A 104 1.43 2.57 9.77
CA MET A 104 2.31 2.82 10.92
C MET A 104 2.38 1.58 11.82
N ALA A 105 3.52 1.42 12.49
CA ALA A 105 3.69 0.40 13.52
C ALA A 105 3.02 0.85 14.83
N ARG A 106 2.33 -0.06 15.53
CA ARG A 106 1.74 0.22 16.85
C ARG A 106 2.24 -0.78 17.89
N THR A 107 2.45 -0.29 19.11
CA THR A 107 2.79 -1.15 20.26
C THR A 107 1.53 -1.84 20.81
N ASP A 108 0.43 -1.09 20.85
CA ASP A 108 -0.92 -1.58 21.13
C ASP A 108 -1.95 -0.68 20.39
N THR A 109 -3.14 -1.19 20.07
CA THR A 109 -4.19 -0.46 19.31
C THR A 109 -4.76 0.76 20.04
N ALA A 110 -4.75 0.74 21.38
CA ALA A 110 -5.16 1.81 22.29
C ALA A 110 -3.98 2.68 22.81
N SER A 111 -2.72 2.30 22.57
CA SER A 111 -1.57 3.13 22.96
C SER A 111 -1.48 4.39 22.10
N GLY A 112 -1.02 5.51 22.68
CA GLY A 112 -0.61 6.71 21.96
C GLY A 112 -1.73 7.54 21.32
N GLU A 113 -1.36 8.57 20.53
CA GLU A 113 -2.31 9.39 19.78
C GLU A 113 -2.92 8.61 18.62
N VAL A 114 -4.09 9.03 18.14
CA VAL A 114 -4.76 8.39 16.99
C VAL A 114 -3.83 8.35 15.76
N PHE A 115 -3.06 9.42 15.54
CA PHE A 115 -2.01 9.50 14.54
C PHE A 115 -0.69 9.94 15.17
N GLU A 116 0.34 9.10 15.07
CA GLU A 116 1.68 9.41 15.57
C GLU A 116 2.67 9.47 14.40
N PRO A 117 3.04 10.66 13.90
CA PRO A 117 3.89 10.82 12.72
C PRO A 117 5.21 10.06 12.81
N ARG A 118 5.78 9.93 14.01
CA ARG A 118 7.05 9.22 14.25
C ARG A 118 6.96 7.70 14.04
N THR A 119 5.75 7.16 14.02
CA THR A 119 5.47 5.72 13.84
C THR A 119 5.08 5.37 12.40
N VAL A 120 4.89 6.38 11.55
CA VAL A 120 4.61 6.21 10.12
C VAL A 120 5.78 5.50 9.48
N PHE A 121 5.51 4.32 8.93
CA PHE A 121 6.53 3.55 8.22
C PHE A 121 6.63 4.01 6.78
N ASP A 122 5.49 4.27 6.14
CA ASP A 122 5.44 4.79 4.78
C ASP A 122 4.14 5.57 4.52
N ARG A 123 4.19 6.47 3.54
CA ARG A 123 3.06 7.30 3.08
C ARG A 123 3.08 7.35 1.55
N VAL A 124 1.93 7.12 0.95
CA VAL A 124 1.69 7.26 -0.49
C VAL A 124 0.68 8.36 -0.74
N ASP A 125 1.06 9.31 -1.58
CA ASP A 125 0.16 10.35 -2.08
C ASP A 125 -0.71 9.76 -3.20
N ILE A 126 -2.01 10.05 -3.17
CA ILE A 126 -3.01 9.51 -4.09
C ILE A 126 -3.50 10.65 -4.97
N ALA A 127 -3.05 10.65 -6.22
CA ALA A 127 -3.28 11.76 -7.16
C ALA A 127 -3.65 11.27 -8.56
N SER A 128 -4.19 10.05 -8.69
CA SER A 128 -4.61 9.49 -9.97
C SER A 128 -5.95 10.04 -10.45
N ASP A 129 -6.17 10.05 -11.76
CA ASP A 129 -7.46 10.29 -12.41
C ASP A 129 -8.36 9.04 -12.34
N THR A 130 -8.54 8.51 -11.13
CA THR A 130 -9.37 7.34 -10.84
C THR A 130 -10.14 7.56 -9.54
N ILE A 131 -11.18 6.75 -9.33
CA ILE A 131 -12.04 6.82 -8.13
C ILE A 131 -11.79 5.66 -7.15
N ILE A 132 -10.97 4.68 -7.54
CA ILE A 132 -10.58 3.55 -6.69
C ILE A 132 -9.08 3.36 -6.83
N CYS A 133 -8.40 3.14 -5.71
CA CYS A 133 -6.98 2.86 -5.64
C CYS A 133 -6.72 1.65 -4.73
N LEU A 134 -5.94 0.69 -5.23
CA LEU A 134 -5.31 -0.36 -4.42
C LEU A 134 -3.82 -0.02 -4.33
N PRO A 135 -3.37 0.76 -3.33
CA PRO A 135 -2.01 1.29 -3.31
C PRO A 135 -0.97 0.20 -3.01
N PHE A 136 -1.28 -0.72 -2.10
CA PHE A 136 -0.36 -1.77 -1.66
C PHE A 136 -1.10 -2.98 -1.08
N VAL A 137 -0.35 -4.07 -0.98
CA VAL A 137 -0.75 -5.33 -0.35
C VAL A 137 0.26 -5.68 0.73
N MET A 138 -0.20 -6.12 1.90
CA MET A 138 0.67 -6.71 2.93
C MET A 138 0.63 -8.23 2.83
N ASP A 139 1.79 -8.87 2.68
CA ASP A 139 1.99 -10.32 2.83
C ASP A 139 2.44 -10.57 4.28
N LEU A 140 1.49 -11.01 5.12
CA LEU A 140 1.67 -11.15 6.56
C LEU A 140 2.64 -12.28 6.93
N GLN A 141 2.72 -13.32 6.10
CA GLN A 141 3.62 -14.45 6.33
C GLN A 141 5.08 -14.09 6.02
N GLU A 142 5.32 -13.43 4.89
CA GLU A 142 6.67 -12.98 4.49
C GLU A 142 7.03 -11.61 5.11
N ARG A 143 6.13 -11.01 5.89
CA ARG A 143 6.25 -9.68 6.52
C ARG A 143 6.74 -8.58 5.56
N ARG A 144 6.20 -8.56 4.35
CA ARG A 144 6.55 -7.60 3.29
C ARG A 144 5.34 -6.83 2.79
N THR A 145 5.59 -5.61 2.31
CA THR A 145 4.60 -4.80 1.61
C THR A 145 4.91 -4.83 0.13
N ILE A 146 3.90 -5.12 -0.70
CA ILE A 146 3.99 -5.17 -2.16
C ILE A 146 3.25 -3.95 -2.69
N TRP A 147 3.98 -3.07 -3.36
CA TRP A 147 3.40 -1.91 -4.04
C TRP A 147 2.52 -2.38 -5.20
N ALA A 148 1.23 -2.08 -5.13
CA ALA A 148 0.26 -2.47 -6.14
C ALA A 148 0.10 -1.35 -7.18
N ASP A 149 -0.06 -0.10 -6.73
CA ASP A 149 -0.24 1.08 -7.59
C ASP A 149 -1.31 0.85 -8.69
N LEU A 150 -2.46 0.30 -8.28
CA LEU A 150 -3.56 -0.01 -9.19
C LEU A 150 -4.71 0.97 -9.01
N GLY A 151 -4.94 1.81 -10.02
CA GLY A 151 -6.17 2.57 -10.17
C GLY A 151 -7.24 1.74 -10.88
N LEU A 152 -8.46 1.68 -10.33
CA LEU A 152 -9.59 0.98 -10.96
C LEU A 152 -10.68 1.97 -11.37
N THR A 153 -11.25 1.75 -12.56
CA THR A 153 -12.35 2.56 -13.13
C THR A 153 -13.74 1.98 -12.84
N SER A 154 -13.81 0.82 -12.20
CA SER A 154 -15.06 0.18 -11.79
C SER A 154 -14.86 -0.62 -10.49
N SER A 155 -15.94 -0.82 -9.75
CA SER A 155 -15.90 -1.45 -8.43
C SER A 155 -15.23 -2.84 -8.46
N PRO A 156 -14.28 -3.10 -7.54
CA PRO A 156 -13.58 -4.37 -7.51
C PRO A 156 -14.55 -5.53 -7.24
N ARG A 157 -14.38 -6.61 -8.00
CA ARG A 157 -15.04 -7.89 -7.71
C ARG A 157 -14.18 -8.67 -6.72
N TRP A 158 -14.67 -8.79 -5.49
CA TRP A 158 -14.12 -9.69 -4.48
C TRP A 158 -14.60 -11.11 -4.77
N ASN A 159 -13.68 -12.06 -4.84
CA ASN A 159 -13.98 -13.42 -5.26
C ASN A 159 -13.68 -14.43 -4.16
N ASN A 160 -14.73 -15.12 -3.72
CA ASN A 160 -14.68 -16.12 -2.66
C ASN A 160 -14.64 -17.58 -3.17
N VAL A 161 -14.62 -17.79 -4.50
CA VAL A 161 -14.63 -19.13 -5.11
C VAL A 161 -13.20 -19.58 -5.45
N GLY A 162 -12.69 -20.57 -4.71
CA GLY A 162 -11.32 -21.06 -4.83
C GLY A 162 -10.91 -21.60 -6.21
N ASN A 163 -11.86 -22.05 -7.04
CA ASN A 163 -11.58 -22.63 -8.37
C ASN A 163 -11.77 -21.65 -9.54
N ASN A 164 -12.07 -20.37 -9.31
CA ASN A 164 -12.28 -19.40 -10.37
C ASN A 164 -11.70 -18.03 -10.00
N LEU A 165 -10.37 -17.89 -9.92
CA LEU A 165 -9.72 -16.61 -9.59
C LEU A 165 -10.11 -15.53 -10.61
N SER A 166 -10.73 -14.45 -10.15
CA SER A 166 -11.09 -13.29 -10.98
C SER A 166 -11.05 -12.01 -10.15
N GLY A 167 -11.04 -10.85 -10.83
CA GLY A 167 -11.01 -9.55 -10.17
C GLY A 167 -9.76 -9.37 -9.31
N VAL A 168 -9.95 -8.96 -8.05
CA VAL A 168 -8.84 -8.60 -7.16
C VAL A 168 -7.97 -9.80 -6.81
N SER A 169 -8.53 -11.02 -6.68
CA SER A 169 -7.73 -12.22 -6.43
C SER A 169 -6.71 -12.50 -7.53
N LEU A 170 -7.08 -12.28 -8.79
CA LEU A 170 -6.18 -12.48 -9.92
C LEU A 170 -5.09 -11.40 -9.96
N MET A 171 -5.46 -10.14 -9.70
CA MET A 171 -4.51 -9.02 -9.61
C MET A 171 -3.51 -9.24 -8.47
N LEU A 172 -4.00 -9.63 -7.29
CA LEU A 172 -3.18 -9.98 -6.13
C LEU A 172 -2.20 -11.11 -6.46
N ARG A 173 -2.68 -12.20 -7.05
CA ARG A 173 -1.83 -13.32 -7.46
C ARG A 173 -0.76 -12.89 -8.46
N ALA A 174 -1.12 -12.03 -9.42
CA ALA A 174 -0.16 -11.48 -10.38
C ALA A 174 0.88 -10.61 -9.67
N LEU A 175 0.47 -9.70 -8.78
CA LEU A 175 1.38 -8.85 -8.01
C LEU A 175 2.39 -9.65 -7.17
N VAL A 176 1.94 -10.74 -6.54
CA VAL A 176 2.78 -11.59 -5.69
C VAL A 176 3.78 -12.42 -6.51
N HIS A 177 3.39 -12.91 -7.69
CA HIS A 177 4.22 -13.81 -8.50
C HIS A 177 4.98 -13.12 -9.64
N THR A 178 4.70 -11.85 -9.93
CA THR A 178 5.45 -11.12 -10.95
C THR A 178 6.87 -10.89 -10.44
N PRO A 179 7.90 -11.45 -11.11
CA PRO A 179 9.29 -11.20 -10.72
C PRO A 179 9.58 -9.71 -10.90
N ARG A 180 10.01 -9.04 -9.82
CA ARG A 180 10.55 -7.68 -9.91
C ARG A 180 12.07 -7.77 -9.86
N PRO A 181 12.79 -7.12 -10.79
CA PRO A 181 14.25 -7.05 -10.70
C PRO A 181 14.61 -6.37 -9.38
N ASP A 182 15.60 -6.92 -8.67
CA ASP A 182 16.22 -6.21 -7.56
C ASP A 182 17.02 -5.01 -8.07
N LEU A 183 17.42 -4.10 -7.19
CA LEU A 183 18.18 -2.91 -7.57
C LEU A 183 19.49 -3.27 -8.30
N ALA A 184 20.14 -4.37 -7.92
CA ALA A 184 21.34 -4.84 -8.60
C ALA A 184 21.05 -5.20 -10.06
N THR A 185 19.96 -5.93 -10.31
CA THR A 185 19.49 -6.32 -11.64
C THR A 185 19.07 -5.08 -12.43
N LEU A 186 18.35 -4.13 -11.81
CA LEU A 186 17.96 -2.88 -12.45
C LEU A 186 19.19 -2.09 -12.93
N PHE A 187 20.16 -1.86 -12.04
CA PHE A 187 21.37 -1.12 -12.40
C PHE A 187 22.23 -1.88 -13.41
N ASP A 188 22.33 -3.21 -13.31
CA ASP A 188 23.02 -4.02 -14.31
C ASP A 188 22.37 -3.90 -15.70
N LEU A 189 21.03 -3.89 -15.79
CA LEU A 189 20.31 -3.63 -17.03
C LEU A 189 20.62 -2.24 -17.59
N HIS A 190 20.67 -1.20 -16.75
CA HIS A 190 21.07 0.14 -17.18
C HIS A 190 22.51 0.21 -17.66
N VAL A 191 23.44 -0.43 -16.94
CA VAL A 191 24.85 -0.50 -17.36
C VAL A 191 24.94 -1.17 -18.72
N ARG A 192 24.24 -2.30 -18.96
CA ARG A 192 24.24 -2.98 -20.25
C ARG A 192 23.60 -2.17 -21.39
N ALA A 193 22.53 -1.43 -21.10
CA ALA A 193 21.76 -0.74 -22.12
C ALA A 193 22.33 0.64 -22.49
N ARG A 194 22.92 1.36 -21.53
CA ARG A 194 23.31 2.78 -21.70
C ARG A 194 24.66 3.16 -21.07
N GLY A 195 25.46 2.19 -20.64
CA GLY A 195 26.74 2.46 -19.99
C GLY A 195 27.78 1.36 -20.22
N GLU A 196 28.78 1.33 -19.34
CA GLU A 196 29.82 0.31 -19.29
C GLU A 196 30.23 0.06 -17.85
N ARG A 197 30.50 -1.20 -17.51
CA ARG A 197 30.97 -1.56 -16.16
C ARG A 197 32.47 -1.35 -16.10
N VAL A 198 32.91 -0.43 -15.24
CA VAL A 198 34.34 -0.16 -15.01
C VAL A 198 34.90 -0.98 -13.84
N ALA A 199 36.21 -1.16 -13.80
CA ALA A 199 36.89 -2.03 -12.84
C ALA A 199 37.07 -1.40 -11.44
N SER A 200 36.95 -0.08 -11.32
CA SER A 200 37.20 0.66 -10.08
C SER A 200 36.22 1.83 -9.92
N PRO A 201 35.80 2.17 -8.69
CA PRO A 201 34.88 3.29 -8.44
C PRO A 201 35.39 4.64 -8.97
N GLU A 202 36.71 4.85 -8.97
CA GLU A 202 37.35 6.10 -9.40
C GLU A 202 37.19 6.36 -10.90
N GLN A 203 36.95 5.30 -11.67
CA GLN A 203 36.71 5.38 -13.12
C GLN A 203 35.22 5.51 -13.46
N ALA A 204 34.33 5.37 -12.46
CA ALA A 204 32.90 5.32 -12.69
C ALA A 204 32.30 6.73 -12.70
N ASN A 205 31.42 7.00 -13.66
CA ASN A 205 30.61 8.23 -13.64
C ASN A 205 29.49 8.17 -12.58
N ALA A 206 29.05 6.97 -12.23
CA ALA A 206 28.09 6.71 -11.16
C ALA A 206 28.46 5.40 -10.45
N VAL A 207 28.40 5.40 -9.13
CA VAL A 207 28.64 4.22 -8.30
C VAL A 207 27.33 3.84 -7.64
N PHE A 208 26.91 2.58 -7.80
CA PHE A 208 25.76 2.01 -7.09
C PHE A 208 26.28 1.09 -5.99
N ALA A 209 26.12 1.48 -4.74
CA ALA A 209 26.58 0.69 -3.60
C ALA A 209 25.76 0.97 -2.34
N PRO A 210 25.71 0.04 -1.36
CA PRO A 210 24.92 0.21 -0.14
C PRO A 210 25.28 1.45 0.69
N GLU A 211 26.55 1.88 0.66
CA GLU A 211 27.08 2.93 1.56
C GLU A 211 27.72 4.11 0.82
N GLN A 212 27.75 4.12 -0.53
CA GLN A 212 28.38 5.19 -1.30
C GLN A 212 27.74 5.37 -2.68
N GLY A 213 27.86 6.59 -3.23
CA GLY A 213 27.28 6.92 -4.52
C GLY A 213 25.75 6.97 -4.45
N ILE A 214 25.07 6.34 -5.42
CA ILE A 214 23.64 6.13 -5.41
C ILE A 214 23.35 4.87 -4.57
N THR A 215 22.72 5.08 -3.42
CA THR A 215 22.40 4.04 -2.46
C THR A 215 21.00 3.49 -2.69
N PRO A 216 20.68 2.30 -2.12
CA PRO A 216 19.31 1.77 -2.15
C PRO A 216 18.25 2.68 -1.53
N PHE A 217 18.66 3.68 -0.73
CA PHE A 217 17.77 4.59 -0.02
C PHE A 217 17.49 5.89 -0.79
N ASP A 218 18.20 6.13 -1.91
CA ASP A 218 17.97 7.29 -2.77
C ASP A 218 16.76 7.05 -3.70
N THR A 219 15.62 6.68 -3.12
CA THR A 219 14.44 6.18 -3.84
C THR A 219 13.92 7.18 -4.87
N ASP A 220 13.94 8.48 -4.57
CA ASP A 220 13.46 9.51 -5.50
C ASP A 220 14.41 9.70 -6.70
N LEU A 221 15.72 9.59 -6.45
CA LEU A 221 16.72 9.63 -7.51
C LEU A 221 16.63 8.39 -8.40
N ILE A 222 16.47 7.21 -7.78
CA ILE A 222 16.29 5.95 -8.50
C ILE A 222 15.03 6.02 -9.38
N ARG A 223 13.91 6.48 -8.83
CA ARG A 223 12.64 6.61 -9.55
C ARG A 223 12.70 7.61 -10.70
N SER A 224 13.45 8.71 -10.57
CA SER A 224 13.51 9.74 -11.61
C SER A 224 14.48 9.44 -12.75
N GLN A 225 15.50 8.60 -12.52
CA GLN A 225 16.57 8.38 -13.50
C GLN A 225 16.66 6.93 -14.03
N PHE A 226 16.10 5.96 -13.31
CA PHE A 226 16.27 4.53 -13.57
C PHE A 226 14.95 3.75 -13.62
N LEU A 227 13.80 4.39 -13.42
CA LEU A 227 12.47 3.81 -13.64
C LEU A 227 11.71 4.66 -14.68
#